data_AF-A0A927APR7-F1
#
_entry.id   AF-A0A927APR7-F1
#
_cell.length_a   1.000
_cell.length_b   1.000
_cell.length_c   1.000
_cell.angle_alpha   90.00
_cell.angle_beta   90.00
_cell.angle_gamma   90.00
#
_symmetry.space_group_name_H-M   'P 1'
#
loop_
_entity.id
_entity.type
_entity.pdbx_description
1 polymer ?
#
loop_
_entity_poly.entity_id
_entity_poly.type
_entity_poly.pdbx_seq_one_letter_code
_entity_poly.pdbx_strand_id
1 'polypeptide(L)'
;MDEAKSSLFLKRPVTLKVVVTPRWKEEVQRQLQTQINQIDAQLQQLDVQGQRAIAEIQKQTVPNAAQQIETINGQVNQKKSEMLEQKNQFLQQLQQVQLLEMEQEVAQGQLESYFKVEIGDNLVEKMTVEVLVRDGIVEEVRGEI
;
A
#
# COMPACT_ATOMS: atom_id res chain seq x y z
N MET A 1 2.83 -51.04 -14.93
CA MET A 1 2.18 -49.92 -15.64
C MET A 1 2.05 -48.85 -14.58
N ASP A 2 3.08 -48.01 -14.45
CA ASP A 2 3.14 -46.95 -13.43
C ASP A 2 2.00 -45.99 -13.66
N GLU A 3 1.01 -45.98 -12.75
CA GLU A 3 0.07 -44.88 -12.67
C GLU A 3 0.88 -43.62 -12.43
N ALA A 4 0.93 -42.74 -13.43
CA ALA A 4 1.44 -41.40 -13.27
C ALA A 4 0.68 -40.78 -12.09
N LYS A 5 1.35 -40.62 -10.93
CA LYS A 5 0.78 -39.95 -9.77
C LYS A 5 0.24 -38.60 -10.25
N SER A 6 -1.09 -38.47 -10.25
CA SER A 6 -1.76 -37.23 -10.62
C SER A 6 -1.24 -36.11 -9.73
N SER A 7 -0.51 -35.17 -10.34
CA SER A 7 0.05 -34.02 -9.65
C SER A 7 -0.35 -32.73 -10.35
N LEU A 8 -0.65 -31.70 -9.57
CA LEU A 8 -1.01 -30.38 -10.07
C LEU A 8 -0.06 -29.34 -9.51
N PHE A 9 0.23 -28.31 -10.31
CA PHE A 9 0.86 -27.10 -9.81
C PHE A 9 -0.20 -26.08 -9.47
N LEU A 10 -0.26 -25.70 -8.20
CA LEU A 10 -1.19 -24.70 -7.70
C LEU A 10 -0.44 -23.43 -7.33
N LYS A 11 -1.12 -22.30 -7.42
CA LYS A 11 -0.63 -21.01 -6.95
C LYS A 11 -0.96 -20.88 -5.45
N ARG A 12 0.02 -20.48 -4.64
CA ARG A 12 -0.15 -20.17 -3.22
C ARG A 12 0.36 -18.76 -2.88
N PRO A 13 -0.31 -18.05 -1.95
CA PRO A 13 0.28 -16.86 -1.34
C PRO A 13 1.45 -17.28 -0.44
N VAL A 14 2.47 -16.42 -0.35
CA VAL A 14 3.60 -16.57 0.57
C VAL A 14 3.71 -15.27 1.37
N THR A 15 3.62 -15.35 2.70
CA THR A 15 3.73 -14.18 3.55
C THR A 15 5.17 -13.67 3.55
N LEU A 16 5.39 -12.42 3.16
CA LEU A 16 6.69 -11.78 3.27
C LEU A 16 6.81 -11.12 4.64
N LYS A 17 7.71 -11.62 5.47
CA LYS A 17 8.13 -10.99 6.72
C LYS A 17 9.50 -10.37 6.55
N VAL A 18 9.71 -9.27 7.25
CA VAL A 18 11.01 -8.59 7.30
C VAL A 18 11.45 -8.36 8.73
N VAL A 19 12.76 -8.44 8.94
CA VAL A 19 13.35 -8.07 10.21
C VAL A 19 13.53 -6.56 10.26
N VAL A 20 13.11 -5.95 11.36
CA VAL A 20 13.28 -4.53 11.62
C VAL A 20 14.76 -4.24 11.88
N THR A 21 15.43 -3.70 10.87
CA THR A 21 16.81 -3.20 10.94
C THR A 21 16.84 -1.68 10.88
N PRO A 22 17.96 -1.02 11.24
CA PRO A 22 18.12 0.42 11.06
C PRO A 22 17.92 0.87 9.61
N ARG A 23 18.49 0.11 8.66
CA ARG A 23 18.38 0.39 7.22
C ARG A 23 16.94 0.27 6.74
N TRP A 24 16.24 -0.80 7.14
CA TRP A 24 14.84 -1.00 6.80
C TRP A 24 13.96 0.13 7.33
N LYS A 25 14.15 0.54 8.60
CA LYS A 25 13.40 1.66 9.19
C LYS A 25 13.62 2.96 8.40
N GLU A 26 14.86 3.28 8.06
CA GLU A 26 15.17 4.48 7.28
C GLU A 26 14.49 4.45 5.91
N GLU A 27 14.53 3.31 5.23
CA GLU A 27 13.90 3.13 3.93
C GLU A 27 12.38 3.29 3.98
N VAL A 28 11.71 2.63 4.94
CA VAL A 28 10.26 2.75 5.12
C VAL A 28 9.86 4.17 5.52
N GLN A 29 10.60 4.81 6.43
CA GLN A 29 10.35 6.21 6.79
C GLN A 29 10.49 7.14 5.58
N ARG A 30 11.53 6.95 4.77
CA ARG A 30 11.75 7.75 3.55
C ARG A 30 10.63 7.53 2.53
N GLN A 31 10.17 6.29 2.36
CA GLN A 31 9.07 5.97 1.47
C GLN A 31 7.77 6.65 1.94
N LEU A 32 7.42 6.52 3.23
CA LEU A 32 6.23 7.15 3.81
C LEU A 32 6.30 8.68 3.71
N GLN A 33 7.45 9.27 4.01
CA GLN A 33 7.65 10.72 3.87
C GLN A 33 7.49 11.18 2.42
N THR A 34 7.96 10.39 1.45
CA THR A 34 7.78 10.67 0.03
C THR A 34 6.31 10.65 -0.36
N GLN A 35 5.53 9.67 0.11
CA GLN A 35 4.08 9.60 -0.14
C GLN A 35 3.33 10.77 0.49
N ILE A 36 3.69 11.16 1.71
CA ILE A 36 3.12 12.34 2.38
C ILE A 36 3.41 13.62 1.56
N ASN A 37 4.65 13.80 1.12
CA ASN A 37 5.04 14.97 0.32
C ASN A 37 4.31 15.01 -1.04
N GLN A 38 4.06 13.84 -1.65
CA GLN A 38 3.26 13.75 -2.88
C GLN A 38 1.81 14.19 -2.67
N ILE A 39 1.17 13.76 -1.57
CA ILE A 39 -0.18 14.22 -1.22
C ILE A 39 -0.18 15.74 -0.99
N ASP A 40 0.81 16.27 -0.28
CA ASP A 40 0.90 17.72 -0.04
C ASP A 40 1.03 18.51 -1.34
N ALA A 41 1.81 18.03 -2.31
CA ALA A 41 1.89 18.64 -3.63
C ALA A 41 0.55 18.56 -4.39
N GLN A 42 -0.15 17.42 -4.32
CA GLN A 42 -1.47 17.24 -4.95
C GLN A 42 -2.51 18.17 -4.34
N LEU A 43 -2.51 18.33 -3.02
CA LEU A 43 -3.41 19.25 -2.30
C LEU A 43 -3.20 20.70 -2.75
N GLN A 44 -1.94 21.15 -2.85
CA GLN A 44 -1.63 22.49 -3.35
C GLN A 44 -2.09 22.69 -4.80
N GLN A 45 -1.88 21.70 -5.66
CA GLN A 45 -2.34 21.75 -7.05
C GLN A 45 -3.87 21.81 -7.13
N LEU A 46 -4.58 21.04 -6.30
CA LEU A 46 -6.04 21.04 -6.24
C LEU A 46 -6.57 22.41 -5.81
N ASP A 47 -5.97 23.03 -4.79
CA ASP A 47 -6.35 24.37 -4.31
C ASP A 47 -6.17 25.42 -5.42
N VAL A 48 -5.04 25.39 -6.15
CA VAL A 48 -4.78 26.31 -7.29
C VAL A 48 -5.76 26.08 -8.43
N GLN A 49 -6.06 24.82 -8.78
CA GLN A 49 -7.02 24.49 -9.84
C GLN A 49 -8.43 24.97 -9.49
N GLY A 50 -8.86 24.75 -8.24
CA GLY A 50 -10.15 25.23 -7.75
C GLY A 50 -10.27 26.76 -7.84
N GLN A 51 -9.26 27.50 -7.38
CA GLN A 51 -9.25 28.96 -7.45
C GLN A 51 -9.28 29.48 -8.89
N ARG A 52 -8.52 28.85 -9.81
CA ARG A 52 -8.53 29.24 -11.23
C ARG A 52 -9.91 29.02 -11.86
N ALA A 53 -10.52 27.86 -11.62
CA ALA A 53 -11.85 27.55 -12.15
C ALA A 53 -12.91 28.55 -11.65
N ILE A 54 -12.85 28.92 -10.36
CA ILE A 54 -13.74 29.94 -9.78
C ILE A 54 -13.51 31.31 -10.44
N ALA A 55 -12.24 31.71 -10.63
CA ALA A 55 -11.91 33.00 -11.26
C ALA A 55 -12.36 33.07 -12.73
N GLU A 56 -12.31 31.95 -13.46
CA GLU A 56 -12.82 31.87 -14.83
C GLU A 56 -14.35 32.02 -14.89
N ILE A 57 -15.08 31.37 -13.97
CA ILE A 57 -16.54 31.51 -13.88
C ILE A 57 -16.94 32.93 -13.48
N GLN A 58 -16.18 33.58 -12.58
CA GLN A 58 -16.45 34.98 -12.21
C GLN A 58 -16.22 35.95 -13.37
N LYS A 59 -15.28 35.65 -14.27
CA LYS A 59 -15.03 36.45 -15.48
C LYS A 59 -16.08 36.24 -16.56
N GLN A 60 -16.71 35.06 -16.60
CA GLN A 60 -17.80 34.77 -17.51
C GLN A 60 -19.11 35.28 -16.89
N THR A 61 -19.83 36.18 -17.56
CA THR A 61 -21.15 36.66 -17.09
C THR A 61 -22.23 35.59 -17.35
N VAL A 62 -22.05 34.40 -16.77
CA VAL A 62 -22.98 33.29 -16.90
C VAL A 62 -24.12 33.42 -15.89
N PRO A 63 -25.40 33.29 -16.32
CA PRO A 63 -26.48 33.08 -15.37
C PRO A 63 -26.18 31.79 -14.58
N ASN A 64 -26.27 31.86 -13.25
CA ASN A 64 -25.95 30.79 -12.30
C ASN A 64 -24.47 30.63 -11.89
N ALA A 65 -23.62 31.65 -12.08
CA ALA A 65 -22.22 31.64 -11.64
C ALA A 65 -22.03 31.20 -10.16
N ALA A 66 -22.88 31.68 -9.25
CA ALA A 66 -22.81 31.33 -7.82
C ALA A 66 -22.99 29.84 -7.55
N GLN A 67 -23.93 29.19 -8.23
CA GLN A 67 -24.23 27.77 -8.04
C GLN A 67 -23.13 26.86 -8.63
N GLN A 68 -22.51 27.29 -9.73
CA GLN A 68 -21.34 26.59 -10.29
C GLN A 68 -20.12 26.70 -9.37
N ILE A 69 -19.87 27.88 -8.78
CA ILE A 69 -18.79 28.09 -7.81
C ILE A 69 -19.00 27.21 -6.56
N GLU A 70 -20.23 27.14 -6.05
CA GLU A 70 -20.57 26.28 -4.91
C GLU A 70 -20.31 24.79 -5.23
N THR A 71 -20.69 24.35 -6.42
CA THR A 71 -20.43 22.97 -6.89
C THR A 71 -18.94 22.65 -6.93
N ILE A 72 -18.12 23.57 -7.48
CA ILE A 72 -16.67 23.41 -7.55
C ILE A 72 -16.05 23.38 -6.16
N ASN A 73 -16.44 24.29 -5.27
CA ASN A 73 -15.97 24.28 -3.88
C ASN A 73 -16.33 22.97 -3.17
N GLY A 74 -17.54 22.45 -3.37
CA GLY A 74 -17.95 21.17 -2.84
C GLY A 74 -17.06 20.02 -3.32
N GLN A 75 -16.79 19.95 -4.62
CA GLN A 75 -15.92 18.91 -5.21
C GLN A 75 -14.47 19.03 -4.72
N VAL A 76 -13.92 20.24 -4.65
CA VAL A 76 -12.57 20.50 -4.14
C VAL A 76 -12.47 20.10 -2.68
N ASN A 77 -13.43 20.50 -1.85
CA ASN A 77 -13.45 20.16 -0.43
C ASN A 77 -13.58 18.65 -0.19
N GLN A 78 -14.41 17.96 -0.97
CA GLN A 78 -14.56 16.51 -0.88
C GLN A 78 -13.22 15.80 -1.16
N LYS A 79 -12.60 16.10 -2.30
CA LYS A 79 -11.29 15.53 -2.67
C LYS A 79 -10.19 15.88 -1.67
N LYS A 80 -10.20 17.11 -1.16
CA LYS A 80 -9.28 17.57 -0.11
C LYS A 80 -9.43 16.75 1.16
N SER A 81 -10.66 16.46 1.58
CA SER A 81 -10.93 15.62 2.75
C SER A 81 -10.38 14.21 2.57
N GLU A 82 -10.62 13.59 1.41
CA GLU A 82 -10.12 12.23 1.10
C GLU A 82 -8.58 12.19 1.13
N MET A 83 -7.92 13.17 0.51
CA MET A 83 -6.47 13.28 0.50
C MET A 83 -5.89 13.53 1.91
N LEU A 84 -6.55 14.35 2.73
CA LEU A 84 -6.12 14.60 4.11
C LEU A 84 -6.29 13.36 5.00
N GLU A 85 -7.34 12.58 4.78
CA GLU A 85 -7.51 11.30 5.46
C GLU A 85 -6.39 10.32 5.09
N GLN A 86 -6.07 10.20 3.80
CA GLN A 86 -4.97 9.37 3.32
C GLN A 86 -3.62 9.84 3.89
N LYS A 87 -3.37 11.16 3.95
CA LYS A 87 -2.18 11.72 4.59
C LYS A 87 -2.10 11.32 6.06
N ASN A 88 -3.22 11.40 6.78
CA ASN A 88 -3.28 11.03 8.19
C ASN A 88 -2.97 9.53 8.39
N GLN A 89 -3.45 8.66 7.50
CA GLN A 89 -3.11 7.23 7.52
C GLN A 89 -1.60 7.01 7.37
N PHE A 90 -0.93 7.69 6.43
CA PHE A 90 0.53 7.58 6.29
C PHE A 90 1.30 8.16 7.48
N LEU A 91 0.82 9.25 8.09
CA LEU A 91 1.40 9.78 9.32
C LEU A 91 1.29 8.79 10.48
N GLN A 92 0.16 8.11 10.63
CA GLN A 92 -0.03 7.06 11.63
C GLN A 92 0.88 5.86 11.37
N GLN A 93 1.04 5.44 10.11
CA GLN A 93 1.99 4.38 9.76
C GLN A 93 3.43 4.78 10.09
N LEU A 94 3.81 6.04 9.83
CA LEU A 94 5.13 6.55 10.16
C LEU A 94 5.41 6.51 11.66
N GLN A 95 4.42 6.86 12.49
CA GLN A 95 4.51 6.73 13.95
C GLN A 95 4.64 5.27 14.39
N GLN A 96 3.86 4.36 13.80
CA GLN A 96 3.96 2.93 14.12
C GLN A 96 5.35 2.37 13.80
N VAL A 97 5.95 2.73 12.67
CA VAL A 97 7.30 2.30 12.28
C VAL A 97 8.36 2.78 13.27
N GLN A 98 8.18 3.97 13.86
CA GLN A 98 9.09 4.46 14.90
C GLN A 98 9.03 3.61 16.16
N LEU A 99 7.84 3.13 16.53
CA LEU A 99 7.58 2.33 17.73
C LEU A 99 8.03 0.87 17.63
N LEU A 100 8.27 0.34 16.41
CA LEU A 100 8.75 -1.03 16.23
C LEU A 100 10.08 -1.27 16.94
N GLU A 101 10.27 -2.45 17.52
CA GLU A 101 11.54 -2.80 18.15
C GLU A 101 12.53 -3.31 17.10
N MET A 102 13.83 -3.14 17.34
CA MET A 102 14.85 -3.76 16.48
C MET A 102 14.77 -5.28 16.60
N GLU A 103 15.12 -5.99 15.53
CA GLU A 103 15.02 -7.46 15.43
C GLU A 103 13.58 -8.01 15.46
N GLN A 104 12.56 -7.15 15.56
CA GLN A 104 11.18 -7.57 15.43
C GLN A 104 10.88 -8.02 13.99
N GLU A 105 10.08 -9.08 13.84
CA GLU A 105 9.56 -9.49 12.52
C GLU A 105 8.23 -8.80 12.25
N VAL A 106 8.12 -8.16 11.08
CA VAL A 106 6.87 -7.52 10.63
C VAL A 106 6.46 -8.06 9.27
N ALA A 107 5.16 -8.23 9.06
CA ALA A 107 4.64 -8.60 7.75
C ALA A 107 4.70 -7.37 6.82
N GLN A 108 5.43 -7.48 5.71
CA GLN A 108 5.57 -6.42 4.70
C GLN A 108 4.69 -6.66 3.47
N GLY A 109 4.16 -7.87 3.28
CA GLY A 109 3.22 -8.14 2.19
C GLY A 109 3.04 -9.62 1.90
N GLN A 110 2.55 -9.89 0.69
CA GLN A 110 2.40 -11.24 0.16
C GLN A 110 3.08 -11.35 -1.20
N LEU A 111 3.75 -12.47 -1.41
CA LEU A 111 4.30 -12.91 -2.68
C LEU A 111 3.45 -14.05 -3.22
N GLU A 112 3.65 -14.38 -4.49
CA GLU A 112 2.99 -15.50 -5.13
C GLU A 112 4.02 -16.56 -5.47
N SER A 113 3.72 -17.82 -5.13
CA SER A 113 4.54 -18.97 -5.47
C SER A 113 3.68 -20.04 -6.14
N TYR A 114 4.32 -20.92 -6.89
CA TYR A 114 3.70 -22.16 -7.35
C TYR A 114 4.27 -23.32 -6.53
N PHE A 115 3.44 -24.34 -6.29
CA PHE A 115 3.87 -25.55 -5.60
C PHE A 115 3.14 -26.77 -6.18
N LYS A 116 3.79 -27.94 -6.05
CA LYS A 116 3.25 -29.20 -6.53
C LYS A 116 2.38 -29.84 -5.44
N VAL A 117 1.21 -30.31 -5.83
CA VAL A 117 0.30 -31.09 -4.99
C VAL A 117 0.10 -32.47 -5.59
N GLU A 118 0.17 -33.49 -4.75
CA GLU A 118 -0.10 -34.89 -5.07
C GLU A 118 -1.22 -35.44 -4.18
N ILE A 119 -1.82 -36.57 -4.59
CA ILE A 119 -2.81 -37.28 -3.77
C ILE A 119 -2.15 -37.70 -2.46
N GLY A 120 -2.71 -37.24 -1.34
CA GLY A 120 -2.22 -37.51 0.02
C GLY A 120 -1.55 -36.32 0.71
N ASP A 121 -1.27 -35.23 -0.01
CA ASP A 121 -0.71 -34.01 0.57
C ASP A 121 -1.70 -33.28 1.48
N ASN A 122 -1.19 -32.70 2.57
CA ASN A 122 -1.96 -31.76 3.38
C ASN A 122 -1.93 -30.36 2.75
N LEU A 123 -2.98 -30.03 2.01
CA LEU A 123 -3.07 -28.75 1.31
C LEU A 123 -3.02 -27.54 2.26
N VAL A 124 -3.58 -27.65 3.47
CA VAL A 124 -3.65 -26.54 4.43
C VAL A 124 -2.25 -26.17 4.94
N GLU A 125 -1.44 -27.18 5.25
CA GLU A 125 -0.06 -26.99 5.70
C GLU A 125 0.81 -26.40 4.59
N LYS A 126 0.68 -26.92 3.36
CA LYS A 126 1.39 -26.39 2.19
C LYS A 126 0.96 -24.99 1.76
N MET A 127 -0.22 -24.51 2.18
CA MET A 127 -0.65 -23.14 1.91
C MET A 127 -0.04 -22.11 2.87
N THR A 128 0.51 -22.55 4.00
CA THR A 128 1.04 -21.66 5.03
C THR A 128 2.56 -21.57 4.90
N VAL A 129 3.02 -20.67 4.05
CA VAL A 129 4.45 -20.44 3.81
C VAL A 129 4.78 -18.97 4.03
N GLU A 130 5.91 -18.74 4.70
CA GLU A 130 6.44 -17.41 4.97
C GLU A 130 7.91 -17.33 4.57
N VAL A 131 8.35 -16.16 4.13
CA VAL A 131 9.75 -15.86 3.85
C VAL A 131 10.16 -14.72 4.75
N LEU A 132 11.20 -14.93 5.56
CA LEU A 132 11.82 -13.90 6.38
C LEU A 132 12.99 -13.27 5.63
N VAL A 133 13.00 -11.95 5.53
CA VAL A 133 14.03 -11.19 4.84
C VAL A 133 14.66 -10.16 5.78
N ARG A 134 15.98 -10.03 5.74
CA ARG A 134 16.73 -8.98 6.42
C ARG A 134 17.55 -8.21 5.40
N ASP A 135 17.31 -6.90 5.30
CA ASP A 135 18.01 -5.99 4.37
C ASP A 135 18.06 -6.47 2.91
N GLY A 136 16.98 -7.14 2.47
CA GLY A 136 16.86 -7.69 1.11
C GLY A 136 17.44 -9.09 0.92
N ILE A 137 17.98 -9.71 1.97
CA ILE A 137 18.52 -11.06 1.96
C ILE A 137 17.52 -12.01 2.62
N VAL A 138 17.20 -13.12 1.96
CA VAL A 138 16.35 -14.18 2.56
C VAL A 138 17.13 -14.83 3.71
N GLU A 139 16.61 -14.69 4.92
CA GLU A 139 17.19 -15.25 6.14
C GLU A 139 16.59 -16.64 6.43
N GLU A 140 15.29 -16.79 6.24
CA GLU A 140 14.58 -18.04 6.53
C GLU A 140 13.38 -18.23 5.59
N VAL A 141 13.07 -19.49 5.28
CA VAL A 141 11.80 -19.87 4.64
C VAL A 141 11.10 -20.86 5.57
N ARG A 142 9.88 -20.51 5.99
CA ARG A 142 9.10 -21.26 6.97
C ARG A 142 7.85 -21.82 6.30
N GLY A 143 7.48 -23.06 6.65
CA GLY A 143 6.33 -23.77 6.09
C GLY A 143 6.73 -25.02 5.29
N GLU A 144 5.73 -25.76 4.83
CA GLU A 144 5.93 -26.99 4.04
C GLU A 144 6.05 -26.65 2.54
N ILE A 145 7.25 -26.83 2.00
CA ILE A 145 7.61 -26.34 0.66
C ILE A 145 7.26 -27.34 -0.44
#